data_AF-A0A5N5EU75-F1
#
_entry.id   AF-A0A5N5EU75-F1
#
_cell.length_a   1.000
_cell.length_b   1.000
_cell.length_c   1.000
_cell.angle_alpha   90.00
_cell.angle_beta   90.00
_cell.angle_gamma   90.00
#
_symmetry.space_group_name_H-M   'P 1'
#
loop_
_entity.id
_entity.type
_entity.pdbx_description
1 polymer ?
#
loop_
_entity_poly.entity_id
_entity_poly.type
_entity_poly.pdbx_seq_one_letter_code
_entity_poly.pdbx_strand_id
1 'polypeptide(L)'
;MLKLLICYIGFDGVEIHGAHGYLLDQFLKDHVNDRTDQYGGSLKNRCRLPLEVVEAVANEIGADKVGIRLSPFADYMDSGDSNPKELGLYMANALNKYGIVYCHMVEPRMKTVGEKAETHQSLLPMRKSFHGTFIAAGGYDREDGNSAVAEGRADLIAYGRIFLANPDLPKRFELNAPLNKYNRETFYIHDPGPTLDFFPLTQIPHLSLPSQLSLLLPLPGVPGV
;
A
#
# COMPACT_ATOMS: atom_id res chain seq x y z
N MET A 1 -1.27 -1.90 23.04
CA MET A 1 -1.98 -1.30 21.89
C MET A 1 -2.09 -2.26 20.70
N LEU A 2 -1.00 -2.86 20.20
CA LEU A 2 -1.07 -3.77 19.05
C LEU A 2 -1.87 -5.06 19.32
N LYS A 3 -1.69 -5.68 20.49
CA LYS A 3 -2.57 -6.78 20.95
C LYS A 3 -4.05 -6.38 21.07
N LEU A 4 -4.36 -5.09 21.28
CA LEU A 4 -5.75 -4.62 21.27
C LEU A 4 -6.35 -4.71 19.86
N LEU A 5 -5.61 -4.25 18.85
CA LEU A 5 -6.06 -4.28 17.46
C LEU A 5 -6.33 -5.71 16.97
N ILE A 6 -5.40 -6.63 17.24
CA ILE A 6 -5.52 -8.00 16.75
C ILE A 6 -6.50 -8.81 17.59
N CYS A 7 -6.35 -8.84 18.91
CA CYS A 7 -7.13 -9.76 19.74
C CYS A 7 -8.53 -9.25 20.07
N TYR A 8 -8.74 -7.93 20.10
CA TYR A 8 -10.01 -7.35 20.55
C TYR A 8 -10.79 -6.63 19.45
N ILE A 9 -10.10 -6.07 18.46
CA ILE A 9 -10.74 -5.37 17.32
C ILE A 9 -10.81 -6.28 16.07
N GLY A 10 -10.07 -7.39 16.05
CA GLY A 10 -10.21 -8.44 15.04
C GLY A 10 -9.46 -8.19 13.73
N PHE A 11 -8.44 -7.33 13.73
CA PHE A 11 -7.55 -7.19 12.57
C PHE A 11 -6.74 -8.47 12.36
N ASP A 12 -6.62 -8.92 11.10
CA ASP A 12 -5.80 -10.08 10.74
C ASP A 12 -4.29 -9.81 10.90
N GLY A 13 -3.89 -8.54 10.78
CA GLY A 13 -2.50 -8.11 10.93
C GLY A 13 -2.34 -6.60 10.84
N VAL A 14 -1.08 -6.13 10.76
CA VAL A 14 -0.73 -4.71 10.69
C VAL A 14 0.26 -4.45 9.56
N GLU A 15 0.09 -3.32 8.88
CA GLU A 15 1.08 -2.78 7.94
C GLU A 15 1.86 -1.65 8.61
N ILE A 16 3.18 -1.80 8.72
CA ILE A 16 4.07 -0.72 9.15
C ILE A 16 4.26 0.25 7.99
N HIS A 17 3.95 1.52 8.21
CA HIS A 17 4.11 2.54 7.18
C HIS A 17 5.54 3.11 7.16
N GLY A 18 6.38 2.61 6.25
CA GLY A 18 7.75 3.07 5.98
C GLY A 18 7.91 3.76 4.62
N ALA A 19 6.95 4.58 4.22
CA ALA A 19 6.85 5.14 2.87
C ALA A 19 6.35 6.59 2.90
N HIS A 20 6.32 7.23 1.73
CA HIS A 20 5.68 8.53 1.45
C HIS A 20 6.14 9.71 2.32
N GLY A 21 7.40 9.72 2.75
CA GLY A 21 7.98 10.82 3.53
C GLY A 21 7.48 10.91 4.97
N TYR A 22 6.79 9.90 5.49
CA TYR A 22 6.48 9.80 6.92
C TYR A 22 7.70 9.38 7.74
N LEU A 23 7.59 9.38 9.07
CA LEU A 23 8.71 9.23 10.01
C LEU A 23 9.73 8.14 9.64
N LEU A 24 9.28 6.91 9.38
CA LEU A 24 10.22 5.82 9.06
C LEU A 24 10.90 6.03 7.70
N ASP A 25 10.21 6.59 6.72
CA ASP A 25 10.78 6.95 5.41
C ASP A 25 11.80 8.10 5.54
N GLN A 26 11.54 9.06 6.43
CA GLN A 26 12.49 10.14 6.75
C GLN A 26 13.80 9.58 7.32
N PHE A 27 13.74 8.54 8.16
CA PHE A 27 14.96 7.86 8.63
C PHE A 27 15.64 7.07 7.50
N LEU A 28 14.86 6.44 6.62
CA LEU A 28 15.41 5.65 5.52
C LEU A 28 16.22 6.48 4.53
N LYS A 29 15.92 7.77 4.35
CA LYS A 29 16.34 8.55 3.18
C LYS A 29 17.34 9.67 3.50
N ASP A 30 18.41 9.78 2.72
CA ASP A 30 19.55 10.67 3.02
C ASP A 30 19.35 12.14 2.67
N HIS A 31 18.32 12.50 1.91
CA HIS A 31 17.98 13.92 1.72
C HIS A 31 17.35 14.54 2.97
N VAL A 32 16.85 13.72 3.91
CA VAL A 32 16.19 14.17 5.14
C VAL A 32 16.96 13.73 6.39
N ASN A 33 17.53 12.52 6.40
CA ASN A 33 18.31 12.03 7.53
C ASN A 33 19.77 12.48 7.46
N ASP A 34 20.04 13.65 8.04
CA ASP A 34 21.37 14.25 8.18
C ASP A 34 22.08 13.85 9.49
N ARG A 35 21.57 12.86 10.21
CA ARG A 35 22.11 12.45 11.51
C ARG A 35 23.51 11.86 11.38
N THR A 36 24.34 12.12 12.38
CA THR A 36 25.71 11.60 12.50
C THR A 36 25.84 10.49 13.55
N ASP A 37 24.74 10.09 14.19
CA ASP A 37 24.71 9.03 15.18
C ASP A 37 24.45 7.65 14.55
N GLN A 38 24.15 6.65 15.39
CA GLN A 38 23.90 5.27 14.94
C GLN A 38 22.64 5.08 14.08
N TYR A 39 21.83 6.14 13.89
CA TYR A 39 20.60 6.13 13.09
C TYR A 39 20.71 6.92 11.78
N GLY A 40 21.89 7.46 11.42
CA GLY A 40 22.11 8.16 10.16
C GLY A 40 23.50 7.97 9.54
N GLY A 41 23.76 8.74 8.48
CA GLY A 41 24.97 8.68 7.67
C GLY A 41 24.99 7.46 6.75
N SER A 42 25.33 6.28 7.27
CA SER A 42 25.42 5.07 6.44
C SER A 42 24.05 4.47 6.13
N LEU A 43 23.91 3.79 4.98
CA LEU A 43 22.68 3.06 4.60
C LEU A 43 22.19 2.12 5.72
N LYS A 44 23.12 1.36 6.33
CA LYS A 44 22.81 0.47 7.45
C LYS A 44 22.23 1.19 8.66
N ASN A 45 22.77 2.36 9.00
CA ASN A 45 22.28 3.16 10.13
C ASN A 45 20.92 3.78 9.83
N ARG A 46 20.72 4.31 8.63
CA ARG A 46 19.42 4.86 8.18
C ARG A 46 18.30 3.82 8.23
N CYS A 47 18.61 2.57 7.87
CA CYS A 47 17.67 1.45 7.95
C CYS A 47 17.44 0.91 9.37
N ARG A 48 18.24 1.32 10.36
CA ARG A 48 18.20 0.74 11.71
C ARG A 48 16.85 0.92 12.39
N LEU A 49 16.35 2.15 12.48
CA LEU A 49 15.09 2.41 13.18
C LEU A 49 13.90 1.67 12.53
N PRO A 50 13.68 1.73 11.20
CA PRO A 50 12.63 0.95 10.55
C PRO A 50 12.72 -0.55 10.85
N LEU A 51 13.92 -1.14 10.84
CA LEU A 51 14.12 -2.56 11.14
C LEU A 51 13.89 -2.89 12.63
N GLU A 52 14.28 -2.01 13.56
CA GLU A 52 13.97 -2.13 14.99
C GLU A 52 12.46 -2.07 15.24
N VAL A 53 11.71 -1.23 14.51
CA VAL A 53 10.25 -1.19 14.58
C VAL A 53 9.63 -2.48 14.05
N VAL A 54 10.11 -3.00 12.91
CA VAL A 54 9.67 -4.29 12.37
C VAL A 54 9.88 -5.41 13.40
N GLU A 55 11.07 -5.47 14.01
CA GLU A 55 11.40 -6.46 15.04
C GLU A 55 10.46 -6.36 16.24
N ALA A 56 10.26 -5.16 16.77
CA ALA A 56 9.42 -4.94 17.94
C ALA A 56 7.96 -5.33 17.68
N VAL A 57 7.41 -4.98 16.51
CA VAL A 57 6.04 -5.32 16.13
C VAL A 57 5.89 -6.83 15.92
N ALA A 58 6.82 -7.46 15.19
CA ALA A 58 6.82 -8.90 14.94
C ALA A 58 6.91 -9.71 16.24
N ASN A 59 7.75 -9.28 17.19
CA ASN A 59 7.86 -9.91 18.51
C ASN A 59 6.57 -9.80 19.34
N GLU A 60 5.79 -8.73 19.16
CA GLU A 60 4.59 -8.47 19.95
C GLU A 60 3.35 -9.25 19.44
N ILE A 61 3.23 -9.45 18.13
CA ILE A 61 1.99 -10.00 17.53
C ILE A 61 2.18 -11.22 16.62
N GLY A 62 3.43 -11.62 16.37
CA GLY A 62 3.79 -12.66 15.40
C GLY A 62 4.15 -12.07 14.04
N ALA A 63 5.27 -12.49 13.47
CA ALA A 63 5.76 -12.01 12.18
C ALA A 63 4.82 -12.34 11.00
N ASP A 64 4.06 -13.42 11.11
CA ASP A 64 3.04 -13.88 10.17
C ASP A 64 1.86 -12.90 10.02
N LYS A 65 1.78 -11.87 10.89
CA LYS A 65 0.75 -10.82 10.89
C LYS A 65 1.31 -9.43 10.62
N VAL A 66 2.57 -9.33 10.20
CA VAL A 66 3.25 -8.06 9.96
C VAL A 66 3.57 -7.91 8.48
N GLY A 67 3.20 -6.77 7.91
CA GLY A 67 3.77 -6.30 6.66
C GLY A 67 4.44 -4.94 6.83
N ILE A 68 5.22 -4.53 5.84
CA ILE A 68 5.78 -3.18 5.77
C ILE A 68 5.58 -2.60 4.38
N ARG A 69 5.19 -1.31 4.32
CA ARG A 69 5.09 -0.55 3.10
C ARG A 69 6.30 0.37 2.90
N LEU A 70 6.91 0.34 1.72
CA LEU A 70 8.09 1.12 1.35
C LEU A 70 7.89 1.87 0.02
N SER A 71 8.53 3.02 -0.13
CA SER A 71 8.53 3.79 -1.39
C SER A 71 9.93 4.34 -1.72
N PRO A 72 10.89 3.46 -2.06
CA PRO A 72 12.30 3.86 -2.16
C PRO A 72 12.53 4.98 -3.18
N PHE A 73 11.82 4.93 -4.30
CA PHE A 73 12.00 5.82 -5.45
C PHE A 73 11.20 7.13 -5.40
N ALA A 74 10.37 7.30 -4.37
CA ALA A 74 9.45 8.41 -4.33
C ALA A 74 10.00 9.57 -3.50
N ASP A 75 9.79 10.80 -3.95
CA ASP A 75 10.33 12.01 -3.32
C ASP A 75 9.20 12.82 -2.64
N TYR A 76 8.22 12.13 -2.04
CA TYR A 76 7.10 12.78 -1.34
C TYR A 76 7.60 13.60 -0.15
N MET A 77 7.06 14.81 0.03
CA MET A 77 7.43 15.73 1.12
C MET A 77 8.94 15.98 1.19
N ASP A 78 9.59 16.12 0.03
CA ASP A 78 11.04 16.28 -0.14
C ASP A 78 11.89 15.15 0.46
N SER A 79 11.26 14.01 0.77
CA SER A 79 11.93 12.82 1.27
C SER A 79 12.39 11.94 0.12
N GLY A 80 13.48 12.34 -0.53
CA GLY A 80 14.17 11.59 -1.59
C GLY A 80 15.44 10.88 -1.10
N ASP A 81 15.97 9.97 -1.91
CA ASP A 81 17.20 9.24 -1.63
C ASP A 81 18.22 9.39 -2.77
N SER A 82 19.51 9.49 -2.45
CA SER A 82 20.57 9.56 -3.45
C SER A 82 20.79 8.26 -4.22
N ASN A 83 20.45 7.10 -3.63
CA ASN A 83 20.52 5.78 -4.27
C ASN A 83 19.33 4.87 -3.89
N PRO A 84 18.11 5.20 -4.39
CA PRO A 84 16.87 4.54 -3.97
C PRO A 84 16.84 3.05 -4.33
N LYS A 85 17.60 2.65 -5.35
CA LYS A 85 17.74 1.24 -5.74
C LYS A 85 18.52 0.45 -4.69
N GLU A 86 19.64 0.98 -4.20
CA GLU A 86 20.43 0.33 -3.16
C GLU A 86 19.66 0.28 -1.84
N LEU A 87 18.98 1.37 -1.47
CA LEU A 87 18.10 1.43 -0.30
C LEU A 87 17.01 0.36 -0.35
N GLY A 88 16.25 0.29 -1.44
CA GLY A 88 15.17 -0.69 -1.59
C GLY A 88 15.68 -2.13 -1.57
N LEU A 89 16.84 -2.39 -2.19
CA LEU A 89 17.44 -3.72 -2.21
C LEU A 89 17.92 -4.15 -0.82
N TYR A 90 18.56 -3.23 -0.09
CA TYR A 90 19.01 -3.46 1.28
C TYR A 90 17.84 -3.80 2.19
N MET A 91 16.77 -3.00 2.15
CA MET A 91 15.57 -3.25 2.95
C MET A 91 14.90 -4.58 2.58
N ALA A 92 14.70 -4.87 1.29
CA ALA A 92 14.10 -6.14 0.85
C ALA A 92 14.89 -7.36 1.37
N ASN A 93 16.23 -7.29 1.34
CA ASN A 93 17.07 -8.36 1.86
C ASN A 93 17.02 -8.47 3.40
N ALA A 94 17.14 -7.33 4.10
CA ALA A 94 17.19 -7.28 5.56
C ALA A 94 15.88 -7.76 6.20
N LEU A 95 14.73 -7.45 5.58
CA LEU A 95 13.40 -7.83 6.07
C LEU A 95 13.22 -9.36 6.16
N ASN A 96 13.94 -10.15 5.35
CA ASN A 96 13.86 -11.61 5.41
C ASN A 96 14.26 -12.18 6.77
N LYS A 97 15.14 -11.51 7.52
CA LYS A 97 15.57 -11.93 8.86
C LYS A 97 14.39 -12.00 9.85
N TYR A 98 13.37 -11.16 9.63
CA TYR A 98 12.24 -11.00 10.56
C TYR A 98 11.05 -11.90 10.21
N GLY A 99 11.07 -12.55 9.04
CA GLY A 99 10.00 -13.47 8.63
C GLY A 99 8.62 -12.80 8.47
N ILE A 100 8.58 -11.50 8.19
CA ILE A 100 7.32 -10.77 7.98
C ILE A 100 6.57 -11.30 6.76
N VAL A 101 5.24 -11.29 6.80
CA VAL A 101 4.41 -11.95 5.78
C VAL A 101 4.49 -11.27 4.42
N TYR A 102 4.60 -9.93 4.37
CA TYR A 102 4.68 -9.23 3.10
C TYR A 102 5.51 -7.94 3.10
N CYS A 103 6.03 -7.60 1.92
CA CYS A 103 6.62 -6.30 1.62
C CYS A 103 5.78 -5.61 0.53
N HIS A 104 5.24 -4.44 0.84
CA HIS A 104 4.39 -3.66 -0.03
C HIS A 104 5.19 -2.47 -0.60
N MET A 105 5.52 -2.48 -1.89
CA MET A 105 6.34 -1.45 -2.50
C MET A 105 5.57 -0.59 -3.51
N VAL A 106 5.85 0.70 -3.46
CA VAL A 106 5.33 1.68 -4.42
C VAL A 106 6.23 1.72 -5.65
N GLU A 107 5.61 1.63 -6.83
CA GLU A 107 6.28 1.61 -8.13
C GLU A 107 7.10 2.90 -8.37
N PRO A 108 8.28 2.80 -9.00
CA PRO A 108 9.15 3.94 -9.31
C PRO A 108 8.48 5.01 -10.18
N ARG A 109 7.46 4.62 -10.97
CA ARG A 109 6.66 5.54 -11.78
C ARG A 109 5.85 6.53 -10.93
N MET A 110 5.68 6.26 -9.63
CA MET A 110 4.95 7.10 -8.69
C MET A 110 5.91 7.96 -7.86
N LYS A 111 6.75 8.74 -8.54
CA LYS A 111 7.77 9.57 -7.88
C LYS A 111 7.18 10.72 -7.07
N THR A 112 6.15 11.37 -7.61
CA THR A 112 5.39 12.49 -7.01
C THR A 112 3.92 12.11 -6.84
N VAL A 113 3.19 12.88 -6.03
CA VAL A 113 1.78 12.61 -5.74
C VAL A 113 0.94 12.63 -7.00
N GLY A 114 0.39 11.48 -7.37
CA GLY A 114 -0.68 11.41 -8.35
C GLY A 114 -0.28 11.41 -9.81
N GLU A 115 0.99 11.58 -10.10
CA GLU A 115 1.54 11.60 -11.46
C GLU A 115 2.25 10.27 -11.73
N LYS A 116 2.05 9.73 -12.93
CA LYS A 116 2.81 8.59 -13.44
C LYS A 116 3.92 9.16 -14.31
N ALA A 117 5.17 8.94 -13.92
CA ALA A 117 6.33 9.31 -14.69
C ALA A 117 6.88 8.10 -15.46
N GLU A 118 7.35 8.33 -16.68
CA GLU A 118 8.12 7.33 -17.42
C GLU A 118 9.47 7.09 -16.72
N THR A 119 9.86 5.82 -16.58
CA THR A 119 11.08 5.45 -15.86
C THR A 119 11.58 4.07 -16.28
N HIS A 120 12.90 3.89 -16.26
CA HIS A 120 13.56 2.59 -16.45
C HIS A 120 13.82 1.85 -15.13
N GLN A 121 13.48 2.46 -13.99
CA GLN A 121 13.60 1.84 -12.68
C GLN A 121 12.54 0.74 -12.50
N SER A 122 12.86 -0.28 -11.71
CA SER A 122 11.98 -1.44 -11.51
C SER A 122 12.07 -1.96 -10.07
N LEU A 123 10.96 -2.48 -9.56
CA LEU A 123 10.89 -3.21 -8.29
C LEU A 123 11.39 -4.66 -8.39
N LEU A 124 11.63 -5.19 -9.59
CA LEU A 124 11.99 -6.59 -9.79
C LEU A 124 13.21 -7.06 -8.97
N PRO A 125 14.30 -6.27 -8.80
CA PRO A 125 15.40 -6.66 -7.92
C PRO A 125 14.96 -6.83 -6.46
N MET A 126 14.06 -5.98 -5.96
CA MET A 126 13.52 -6.07 -4.60
C MET A 126 12.60 -7.27 -4.46
N ARG A 127 11.70 -7.50 -5.44
CA ARG A 127 10.87 -8.70 -5.50
C ARG A 127 11.70 -9.97 -5.41
N LYS A 128 12.79 -10.08 -6.18
CA LYS A 128 13.68 -11.25 -6.20
C LYS A 128 14.46 -11.43 -4.88
N SER A 129 14.62 -10.36 -4.11
CA SER A 129 15.43 -10.38 -2.87
C SER A 129 14.60 -10.65 -1.63
N PHE A 130 13.29 -10.38 -1.65
CA PHE A 130 12.37 -10.66 -0.55
C PHE A 130 11.69 -12.02 -0.75
N HIS A 131 11.68 -12.84 0.30
CA HIS A 131 11.21 -14.23 0.23
C HIS A 131 9.72 -14.41 0.56
N GLY A 132 9.09 -13.42 1.20
CA GLY A 132 7.66 -13.42 1.49
C GLY A 132 6.82 -12.89 0.32
N THR A 133 5.55 -12.62 0.59
CA THR A 133 4.62 -12.04 -0.39
C THR A 133 5.02 -10.61 -0.75
N PHE A 134 5.15 -10.31 -2.02
CA PHE A 134 5.51 -8.98 -2.50
C PHE A 134 4.31 -8.31 -3.16
N ILE A 135 3.88 -7.18 -2.59
CA ILE A 135 2.74 -6.41 -3.07
C ILE A 135 3.28 -5.19 -3.82
N ALA A 136 2.92 -5.01 -5.09
CA ALA A 136 3.24 -3.80 -5.84
C ALA A 136 2.03 -2.86 -5.93
N ALA A 137 2.28 -1.55 -5.86
CA ALA A 137 1.24 -0.54 -5.98
C ALA A 137 1.74 0.66 -6.79
N GLY A 138 0.86 1.28 -7.57
CA GLY A 138 1.16 2.55 -8.23
C GLY A 138 0.91 2.56 -9.72
N GLY A 139 -0.23 3.13 -10.11
CA GLY A 139 -0.54 3.38 -11.53
C GLY A 139 -0.80 2.11 -12.35
N TYR A 140 -1.12 1.00 -11.69
CA TYR A 140 -1.62 -0.22 -12.32
C TYR A 140 -3.07 -0.05 -12.75
N ASP A 141 -3.38 -0.55 -13.94
CA ASP A 141 -4.72 -0.96 -14.35
C ASP A 141 -4.86 -2.49 -14.22
N ARG A 142 -5.93 -3.06 -14.80
CA ARG A 142 -6.19 -4.49 -14.76
C ARG A 142 -5.16 -5.27 -15.57
N GLU A 143 -4.88 -4.81 -16.79
CA GLU A 143 -4.01 -5.50 -17.74
C GLU A 143 -2.55 -5.50 -17.27
N ASP A 144 -1.99 -4.34 -16.89
CA ASP A 144 -0.62 -4.26 -16.35
C ASP A 144 -0.50 -5.02 -15.02
N GLY A 145 -1.54 -5.00 -14.18
CA GLY A 145 -1.57 -5.76 -12.94
C GLY A 145 -1.52 -7.28 -13.18
N ASN A 146 -2.32 -7.78 -14.12
CA ASN A 146 -2.31 -9.19 -14.51
C ASN A 146 -0.95 -9.61 -15.08
N SER A 147 -0.37 -8.79 -15.96
CA SER A 147 0.97 -9.03 -16.51
C SER A 147 2.04 -9.04 -15.43
N ALA A 148 1.97 -8.13 -14.44
CA ALA A 148 2.93 -8.08 -13.35
C ALA A 148 2.95 -9.36 -12.51
N VAL A 149 1.78 -9.93 -12.22
CA VAL A 149 1.68 -11.20 -11.51
C VAL A 149 2.15 -12.36 -12.39
N ALA A 150 1.69 -12.43 -13.64
CA ALA A 150 2.06 -13.50 -14.57
C ALA A 150 3.57 -13.57 -14.85
N GLU A 151 4.24 -12.41 -14.87
CA GLU A 151 5.68 -12.28 -15.11
C GLU A 151 6.52 -12.43 -13.82
N GLY A 152 5.89 -12.64 -12.67
CA GLY A 152 6.57 -12.76 -11.38
C GLY A 152 7.20 -11.46 -10.88
N ARG A 153 6.70 -10.30 -11.32
CA ARG A 153 7.12 -8.98 -10.83
C ARG A 153 6.55 -8.66 -9.45
N ALA A 154 5.38 -9.22 -9.12
CA ALA A 154 4.74 -9.13 -7.82
C ALA A 154 3.86 -10.36 -7.58
N ASP A 155 3.53 -10.65 -6.33
CA ASP A 155 2.57 -11.71 -5.98
C ASP A 155 1.15 -11.14 -5.89
N LEU A 156 1.03 -9.87 -5.48
CA LEU A 156 -0.24 -9.14 -5.38
C LEU A 156 -0.09 -7.71 -5.92
N ILE A 157 -1.19 -7.15 -6.44
CA ILE A 157 -1.26 -5.75 -6.87
C ILE A 157 -2.28 -5.00 -6.00
N ALA A 158 -1.85 -3.89 -5.40
CA ALA A 158 -2.72 -3.04 -4.60
C ALA A 158 -3.21 -1.82 -5.39
N TYR A 159 -4.52 -1.55 -5.27
CA TYR A 159 -5.22 -0.48 -5.98
C TYR A 159 -5.82 0.50 -4.99
N GLY A 160 -5.44 1.78 -5.08
CA GLY A 160 -5.99 2.86 -4.25
C GLY A 160 -7.10 3.64 -4.96
N ARG A 161 -6.72 4.59 -5.82
CA ARG A 161 -7.63 5.52 -6.52
C ARG A 161 -8.82 4.87 -7.20
N ILE A 162 -8.61 3.79 -7.94
CA ILE A 162 -9.69 3.12 -8.66
C ILE A 162 -10.60 2.31 -7.72
N PHE A 163 -10.08 1.82 -6.60
CA PHE A 163 -10.86 1.12 -5.59
C PHE A 163 -11.80 2.10 -4.88
N LEU A 164 -11.33 3.32 -4.60
CA LEU A 164 -12.18 4.38 -4.02
C LEU A 164 -13.44 4.64 -4.85
N ALA A 165 -13.37 4.59 -6.18
CA ALA A 165 -14.54 4.80 -7.05
C ALA A 165 -15.34 3.52 -7.36
N ASN A 166 -14.77 2.36 -7.07
CA ASN A 166 -15.30 1.05 -7.46
C ASN A 166 -15.18 0.09 -6.26
N PRO A 167 -16.11 0.13 -5.29
CA PRO A 167 -16.05 -0.76 -4.13
C PRO A 167 -16.12 -2.26 -4.52
N ASP A 168 -16.68 -2.55 -5.69
CA ASP A 168 -16.78 -3.86 -6.32
C ASP A 168 -15.68 -4.11 -7.37
N LEU A 169 -14.54 -3.41 -7.28
CA LEU A 169 -13.42 -3.49 -8.24
C LEU A 169 -13.00 -4.93 -8.59
N PRO A 170 -12.84 -5.87 -7.62
CA PRO A 170 -12.48 -7.24 -7.96
C PRO A 170 -13.47 -7.90 -8.93
N LYS A 171 -14.78 -7.68 -8.72
CA LYS A 171 -15.82 -8.24 -9.60
C LYS A 171 -15.81 -7.57 -10.97
N ARG A 172 -15.54 -6.26 -11.03
CA ARG A 172 -15.36 -5.55 -12.30
C ARG A 172 -14.18 -6.09 -13.09
N PHE A 173 -13.06 -6.39 -12.42
CA PHE A 173 -11.90 -6.99 -13.06
C PHE A 173 -12.16 -8.41 -13.55
N GLU A 174 -12.86 -9.22 -12.76
CA GLU A 174 -13.27 -10.57 -13.16
C GLU A 174 -14.12 -10.56 -14.44
N LEU A 175 -15.08 -9.64 -14.52
CA LEU A 175 -16.02 -9.52 -15.63
C LEU A 175 -15.54 -8.62 -16.78
N ASN A 176 -14.37 -8.01 -16.65
CA ASN A 176 -13.90 -6.95 -17.54
C ASN A 176 -14.93 -5.81 -17.73
N ALA A 177 -15.60 -5.42 -16.64
CA ALA A 177 -16.65 -4.42 -16.66
C ALA A 177 -16.07 -2.98 -16.61
N PRO A 178 -16.80 -1.97 -17.12
CA PRO A 178 -16.38 -0.57 -17.03
C PRO A 178 -16.15 -0.10 -15.59
N LEU A 179 -15.12 0.73 -15.39
CA LEU A 179 -14.81 1.34 -14.10
C LEU A 179 -15.41 2.75 -13.99
N ASN A 180 -15.93 3.07 -12.81
CA ASN A 180 -16.25 4.44 -12.43
C ASN A 180 -14.96 5.27 -12.39
N LYS A 181 -15.05 6.53 -12.84
CA LYS A 181 -13.96 7.50 -12.72
C LYS A 181 -13.90 8.03 -11.29
N TYR A 182 -12.70 8.06 -10.72
CA TYR A 182 -12.48 8.69 -9.42
C TYR A 182 -12.49 10.23 -9.54
N ASN A 183 -12.99 10.91 -8.51
CA ASN A 183 -12.86 12.35 -8.35
C ASN A 183 -11.82 12.64 -7.26
N ARG A 184 -10.76 13.40 -7.59
CA ARG A 184 -9.69 13.71 -6.63
C ARG A 184 -10.10 14.79 -5.62
N GLU A 185 -11.04 15.65 -6.00
CA GLU A 185 -11.54 16.72 -5.13
C GLU A 185 -12.27 16.17 -3.90
N THR A 186 -12.77 14.93 -3.98
CA THR A 186 -13.52 14.28 -2.90
C THR A 186 -12.69 13.37 -2.02
N PHE A 187 -11.37 13.23 -2.25
CA PHE A 187 -10.54 12.28 -1.48
C PHE A 187 -10.36 12.65 -0.01
N TYR A 188 -10.40 13.95 0.31
CA TYR A 188 -10.07 14.46 1.64
C TYR A 188 -11.13 15.46 2.12
N ILE A 189 -12.41 15.08 2.03
CA ILE A 189 -13.54 15.87 2.54
C ILE A 189 -13.90 15.44 3.97
N HIS A 190 -14.30 16.39 4.82
CA HIS A 190 -14.64 16.12 6.23
C HIS A 190 -16.01 15.46 6.42
N ASP A 191 -16.96 15.75 5.52
CA ASP A 191 -18.30 15.18 5.51
C ASP A 191 -18.63 14.77 4.07
N PRO A 192 -18.78 13.46 3.78
CA PRO A 192 -19.10 13.01 2.43
C PRO A 192 -20.54 13.32 2.00
N GLY A 193 -21.39 13.83 2.89
CA GLY A 193 -22.82 13.91 2.66
C GLY A 193 -23.45 12.52 2.44
N PRO A 194 -24.73 12.43 2.05
CA PRO A 194 -25.39 11.16 1.74
C PRO A 194 -24.85 10.47 0.47
N THR A 195 -23.92 11.08 -0.26
CA THR A 195 -23.56 10.75 -1.65
C THR A 195 -22.13 10.24 -1.80
N LEU A 196 -21.79 9.15 -1.11
CA LEU A 196 -20.92 8.15 -1.73
C LEU A 196 -21.78 7.28 -2.66
N ASP A 197 -22.43 7.93 -3.63
CA ASP A 197 -23.27 7.29 -4.65
C ASP A 197 -22.35 6.60 -5.66
N PHE A 198 -21.77 5.48 -5.24
CA PHE A 198 -21.17 4.55 -6.19
C PHE A 198 -22.30 3.75 -6.79
N PHE A 199 -22.37 3.72 -8.12
CA PHE A 199 -23.26 2.78 -8.80
C PHE A 199 -22.61 1.39 -8.74
N PRO A 200 -23.10 0.46 -7.88
CA PRO A 200 -22.64 -0.93 -7.92
C PRO A 200 -22.95 -1.51 -9.30
N LEU A 201 -22.23 -2.56 -9.69
CA LEU A 201 -22.46 -3.29 -10.95
C LEU A 201 -23.93 -3.62 -11.21
N THR A 202 -24.70 -3.86 -10.15
CA THR A 202 -26.14 -4.17 -10.18
C THR A 202 -27.03 -3.01 -10.68
N GLN A 203 -26.48 -1.80 -10.84
CA GLN A 203 -27.21 -0.60 -11.30
C GLN A 203 -26.74 -0.12 -12.68
N ILE A 204 -25.87 -0.85 -13.40
CA ILE A 204 -25.48 -0.52 -14.78
C ILE A 204 -26.55 -1.01 -15.77
N PRO A 205 -27.19 -0.14 -16.58
CA PRO A 205 -28.40 -0.47 -17.37
C PRO A 205 -28.28 -1.61 -18.39
N HIS A 206 -27.06 -2.07 -18.70
CA HIS A 206 -26.80 -3.09 -19.72
C HIS A 206 -26.26 -4.41 -19.14
N LEU A 207 -26.12 -4.51 -17.81
CA LEU A 207 -25.67 -5.72 -17.10
C LEU A 207 -26.64 -6.06 -15.97
N SER A 208 -27.94 -6.12 -16.29
CA SER A 208 -28.96 -6.64 -15.38
C SER A 208 -28.76 -8.15 -15.17
N LEU A 209 -28.01 -8.51 -14.13
CA LEU A 209 -28.11 -9.84 -13.54
C LEU A 209 -29.51 -10.01 -12.91
N PRO A 210 -30.14 -11.20 -12.99
CA PRO A 210 -31.46 -11.43 -12.45
C PRO A 210 -31.48 -11.14 -10.95
N SER A 211 -32.48 -10.37 -10.53
CA SER A 211 -32.70 -9.86 -9.18
C SER A 211 -32.70 -10.96 -8.12
N GLN A 212 -31.70 -10.94 -7.23
CA GLN A 212 -31.82 -11.28 -5.80
C GLN A 212 -30.45 -11.12 -5.13
N LEU A 213 -30.24 -10.02 -4.42
CA LEU A 213 -29.56 -9.92 -3.11
C LEU A 213 -29.49 -8.43 -2.73
N SER A 214 -30.50 -7.94 -2.03
CA SER A 214 -30.42 -6.67 -1.30
C SER A 214 -29.68 -6.92 0.02
N LEU A 215 -28.37 -6.73 0.05
CA LEU A 215 -27.63 -6.56 1.31
C LEU A 215 -27.78 -5.10 1.73
N LEU A 216 -28.78 -4.80 2.55
CA LEU A 216 -28.81 -3.58 3.34
C LEU A 216 -27.67 -3.66 4.36
N LEU A 217 -26.67 -2.79 4.24
CA LEU A 217 -25.78 -2.48 5.34
C LEU A 217 -26.58 -1.64 6.37
N PRO A 218 -26.62 -2.03 7.66
CA PRO A 218 -27.25 -1.19 8.67
C PRO A 218 -26.39 0.05 8.91
N LEU A 219 -26.98 1.24 8.76
CA LEU A 219 -26.38 2.48 9.24
C LEU A 219 -26.39 2.46 10.79
N PRO A 220 -25.31 2.90 11.47
CA PRO A 220 -25.32 3.01 12.92
C PRO A 220 -26.32 4.09 13.34
N GLY A 221 -27.31 3.68 14.14
CA GLY A 221 -28.36 4.56 14.66
C GLY A 221 -27.78 5.64 15.57
N VAL A 222 -28.22 6.87 15.35
CA VAL A 222 -28.05 7.99 16.27
C VAL A 222 -28.95 7.73 17.50
N PRO A 223 -28.43 7.71 18.74
CA PRO A 223 -29.29 7.64 19.92
C PRO A 223 -29.97 9.00 20.10
N GLY A 224 -31.30 9.02 20.07
CA GLY A 224 -32.11 10.18 20.41
C GLY A 224 -32.04 10.52 21.89
N VAL A 225 -32.10 11.82 22.18
CA VAL A 225 -32.32 12.41 23.52
C VAL A 225 -33.81 12.57 23.74
#